data_AF-M0MU12-F1
#
_entry.id   AF-M0MU12-F1
#
_cell.length_a   1.000
_cell.length_b   1.000
_cell.length_c   1.000
_cell.angle_alpha   90.00
_cell.angle_beta   90.00
_cell.angle_gamma   90.00
#
_symmetry.space_group_name_H-M   'P 1'
#
loop_
_entity.id
_entity.type
_entity.pdbx_description
1 polymer ?
#
loop_
_entity_poly.entity_id
_entity_poly.type
_entity_poly.pdbx_seq_one_letter_code
_entity_poly.pdbx_strand_id
1 'polypeptide(L)'
;MATEWSVRAITRAMLPILFVLTLVELGSGLVLDSFEATLLQFPSLLVLVPVTIGTAGNLGSVLAARLSTALHLGRLSFAPDDEVLAGNAVATVALSFTVFPAVGAGAWALSALVAETQLALATVLLVATASGAILAVLAVLVTIVATYAAYRFGLDPDDVVIPVVTNVSDVLGVVVLFAVVQIVV
;
A
#
# COMPACT_ATOMS: atom_id res chain seq x y z
N MET A 1 -9.59 23.85 19.56
CA MET A 1 -8.46 23.43 20.42
C MET A 1 -7.22 24.15 19.90
N ALA A 2 -6.60 25.02 20.70
CA ALA A 2 -5.33 25.64 20.31
C ALA A 2 -4.23 24.59 20.48
N THR A 3 -3.73 24.05 19.38
CA THR A 3 -2.56 23.17 19.37
C THR A 3 -1.32 24.03 19.59
N GLU A 4 -0.81 24.06 20.82
CA GLU A 4 0.54 24.55 21.07
C GLU A 4 1.51 23.57 20.39
N TRP A 5 2.20 24.04 19.35
CA TRP A 5 3.29 23.34 18.65
C TRP A 5 4.52 23.18 19.55
N SER A 6 4.34 22.52 20.71
CA SER A 6 5.41 22.17 21.63
C SER A 6 5.80 20.72 21.43
N VAL A 7 7.08 20.42 21.59
CA VAL A 7 7.61 19.05 21.50
C VAL A 7 6.82 18.10 22.40
N ARG A 8 6.43 18.55 23.59
CA ARG A 8 5.67 17.76 24.58
C ARG A 8 4.24 17.47 24.14
N ALA A 9 3.56 18.41 23.49
CA ALA A 9 2.21 18.19 22.98
C ALA A 9 2.23 17.21 21.80
N ILE A 10 3.18 17.38 20.86
CA ILE A 10 3.35 16.51 19.70
C ILE A 10 3.69 15.08 20.15
N THR A 11 4.66 14.91 21.04
CA THR A 11 5.01 13.57 21.55
C THR A 11 3.85 12.91 22.29
N ARG A 12 3.10 13.63 23.13
CA ARG A 12 1.97 13.05 23.85
C ARG A 12 0.83 12.63 22.92
N ALA A 13 0.65 13.33 21.79
CA ALA A 13 -0.35 13.00 20.78
C ALA A 13 0.09 11.83 19.87
N MET A 14 1.33 11.86 19.38
CA MET A 14 1.82 10.94 18.36
C MET A 14 2.38 9.63 18.94
N LEU A 15 3.04 9.67 20.11
CA LEU A 15 3.74 8.50 20.65
C LEU A 15 2.82 7.27 20.88
N PRO A 16 1.58 7.41 21.40
CA PRO A 16 0.69 6.26 21.56
C PRO A 16 0.29 5.64 20.22
N ILE A 17 0.01 6.49 19.21
CA ILE A 17 -0.37 6.05 17.86
C ILE A 17 0.82 5.32 17.23
N LEU A 18 1.99 5.95 17.22
CA LEU A 18 3.22 5.35 16.68
C LEU A 18 3.54 4.02 17.37
N PHE A 19 3.41 3.93 18.69
CA PHE A 19 3.64 2.68 19.41
C PHE A 19 2.71 1.56 18.94
N VAL A 20 1.41 1.84 18.76
CA VAL A 20 0.45 0.86 18.24
C VAL A 20 0.79 0.47 16.80
N LEU A 21 1.12 1.44 15.94
CA LEU A 21 1.50 1.17 14.55
C LEU A 21 2.76 0.32 14.46
N THR A 22 3.78 0.60 15.28
CA THR A 22 5.00 -0.23 15.36
C THR A 22 4.69 -1.67 15.77
N LEU A 23 3.75 -1.90 16.70
CA LEU A 23 3.34 -3.27 17.06
C LEU A 23 2.67 -4.00 15.88
N VAL A 24 1.91 -3.29 15.05
CA VAL A 24 1.31 -3.85 13.83
C VAL A 24 2.39 -4.17 12.79
N GLU A 25 3.33 -3.25 12.56
CA GLU A 25 4.44 -3.45 11.62
C GLU A 25 5.38 -4.59 12.02
N LEU A 26 5.58 -4.83 13.32
CA LEU A 26 6.32 -6.02 13.80
C LEU A 26 5.69 -7.31 13.28
N GLY A 27 4.36 -7.38 13.17
CA GLY A 27 3.67 -8.52 12.56
C GLY A 27 4.06 -8.71 11.09
N SER A 28 4.11 -7.62 10.33
CA SER A 28 4.57 -7.64 8.92
C SER A 28 6.02 -8.11 8.80
N GLY A 29 6.90 -7.60 9.68
CA GLY A 29 8.30 -8.01 9.75
C GLY A 29 8.49 -9.49 10.06
N LEU A 30 7.70 -10.06 10.98
CA LEU A 30 7.73 -11.49 11.30
C LEU A 30 7.26 -12.37 10.13
N VAL A 31 6.27 -11.91 9.36
CA VAL A 31 5.85 -12.61 8.13
C VAL A 31 6.99 -12.58 7.10
N LEU A 32 7.66 -11.43 6.96
CA LEU A 32 8.79 -11.29 6.04
C LEU A 32 9.99 -12.16 6.44
N ASP A 33 10.29 -12.25 7.74
CA ASP A 33 11.35 -13.10 8.31
C ASP A 33 11.16 -14.58 7.97
N SER A 34 9.91 -15.07 8.03
CA SER A 34 9.60 -16.45 7.63
C SER A 34 9.94 -16.77 6.17
N PHE A 35 10.15 -15.75 5.34
CA PHE A 35 10.45 -15.84 3.91
C PHE A 35 11.89 -15.44 3.55
N GLU A 36 12.74 -15.15 4.54
CA GLU A 36 14.11 -14.66 4.34
C GLU A 36 14.92 -15.57 3.39
N ALA A 37 14.84 -16.89 3.58
CA ALA A 37 15.63 -17.84 2.79
C ALA A 37 15.36 -17.75 1.28
N THR A 38 14.10 -17.59 0.88
CA THR A 38 13.72 -17.45 -0.54
C THR A 38 14.10 -16.08 -1.08
N LEU A 39 13.99 -15.03 -0.27
CA LEU A 39 14.41 -13.68 -0.65
C LEU A 39 15.92 -13.62 -0.90
N LEU A 40 16.73 -14.21 -0.01
CA LEU A 40 18.18 -14.31 -0.17
C LEU A 40 18.58 -15.17 -1.37
N GLN A 41 17.77 -16.18 -1.71
CA GLN A 41 17.99 -16.98 -2.92
C GLN A 41 17.72 -16.16 -4.19
N PHE A 42 16.72 -15.28 -4.20
CA PHE A 42 16.30 -14.53 -5.38
C PHE A 42 16.42 -13.00 -5.18
N PRO A 43 17.57 -12.39 -5.54
CA PRO A 43 17.83 -10.95 -5.32
C PRO A 43 16.79 -10.00 -5.95
N SER A 44 16.19 -10.39 -7.09
CA SER A 44 15.13 -9.61 -7.73
C SER A 44 13.86 -9.50 -6.86
N LEU A 45 13.55 -10.51 -6.06
CA LEU A 45 12.42 -10.49 -5.13
C LEU A 45 12.71 -9.59 -3.92
N LEU A 46 13.96 -9.57 -3.42
CA LEU A 46 14.38 -8.64 -2.36
C LEU A 46 14.16 -7.19 -2.74
N VAL A 47 14.51 -6.82 -3.99
CA VAL A 47 14.29 -5.46 -4.50
C VAL A 47 12.80 -5.15 -4.63
N LEU A 48 11.98 -6.14 -4.98
CA LEU A 48 10.54 -5.97 -5.14
C LEU A 48 9.81 -5.70 -3.82
N VAL A 49 10.25 -6.27 -2.69
CA VAL A 49 9.56 -6.14 -1.39
C VAL A 49 9.24 -4.68 -1.03
N PRO A 50 10.24 -3.80 -0.78
CA PRO A 50 9.96 -2.44 -0.33
C PRO A 50 9.26 -1.59 -1.40
N VAL A 51 9.58 -1.80 -2.68
CA VAL A 51 9.01 -1.00 -3.77
C VAL A 51 7.54 -1.36 -3.99
N THR A 52 7.18 -2.63 -3.93
CA THR A 52 5.80 -3.11 -4.10
C THR A 52 4.92 -2.63 -2.96
N ILE A 53 5.39 -2.80 -1.72
CA ILE A 53 4.71 -2.36 -0.51
C ILE A 53 4.47 -0.84 -0.54
N GLY A 54 5.54 -0.06 -0.74
CA GLY A 54 5.45 1.40 -0.78
C GLY A 54 4.56 1.90 -1.92
N THR A 55 4.60 1.26 -3.08
CA THR A 55 3.74 1.63 -4.22
C THR A 55 2.27 1.36 -3.91
N ALA A 56 1.93 0.24 -3.27
CA ALA A 56 0.56 -0.06 -2.86
C ALA A 56 0.03 0.98 -1.85
N GLY A 57 0.82 1.32 -0.84
CA GLY A 57 0.48 2.38 0.12
C GLY A 57 0.29 3.75 -0.54
N ASN A 58 1.12 4.07 -1.55
CA ASN A 58 0.99 5.31 -2.33
C ASN A 58 -0.29 5.35 -3.16
N LEU A 59 -0.66 4.25 -3.84
CA LEU A 59 -1.94 4.16 -4.58
C LEU A 59 -3.12 4.44 -3.66
N GLY A 60 -3.13 3.81 -2.50
CA GLY A 60 -4.17 4.00 -1.50
C GLY A 60 -4.21 5.42 -0.92
N SER A 61 -3.06 6.02 -0.64
CA SER A 61 -2.94 7.41 -0.16
C SER A 61 -3.41 8.44 -1.19
N VAL A 62 -3.06 8.25 -2.47
CA VAL A 62 -3.53 9.12 -3.56
C VAL A 62 -5.05 9.03 -3.71
N LEU A 63 -5.61 7.81 -3.63
CA LEU A 63 -7.05 7.62 -3.64
C LEU A 63 -7.71 8.30 -2.43
N ALA A 64 -7.15 8.13 -1.23
CA ALA A 64 -7.66 8.72 0.01
C ALA A 64 -7.74 10.24 -0.08
N ALA A 65 -6.65 10.90 -0.52
CA ALA A 65 -6.61 12.35 -0.68
C ALA A 65 -7.65 12.86 -1.70
N ARG A 66 -7.86 12.12 -2.80
CA ARG A 66 -8.85 12.47 -3.83
C ARG A 66 -10.28 12.32 -3.30
N LEU A 67 -10.59 11.24 -2.60
CA LEU A 67 -11.90 11.04 -1.98
C LEU A 67 -12.17 12.06 -0.87
N SER A 68 -11.17 12.35 -0.03
CA SER A 68 -11.26 13.40 0.99
C SER A 68 -11.57 14.76 0.38
N THR A 69 -10.85 15.14 -0.68
CA THR A 69 -11.11 16.40 -1.41
C THR A 69 -12.53 16.42 -1.98
N ALA A 70 -12.98 15.33 -2.60
CA ALA A 70 -14.34 15.25 -3.14
C ALA A 70 -15.41 15.34 -2.05
N LEU A 71 -15.17 14.73 -0.89
CA LEU A 71 -16.04 14.77 0.28
C LEU A 71 -16.17 16.20 0.83
N HIS A 72 -15.03 16.88 1.05
CA HIS A 72 -15.00 18.27 1.53
C HIS A 72 -15.70 19.25 0.58
N LEU A 73 -15.68 18.96 -0.71
CA LEU A 73 -16.35 19.76 -1.74
C LEU A 73 -17.82 19.38 -1.93
N GLY A 74 -18.35 18.41 -1.19
CA GLY A 74 -19.73 17.92 -1.33
C GLY A 74 -20.00 17.23 -2.68
N ARG A 75 -18.95 16.71 -3.34
CA ARG A 75 -19.01 16.06 -4.66
C ARG A 75 -18.99 14.54 -4.60
N LEU A 76 -18.91 13.97 -3.41
CA LEU A 76 -18.82 12.52 -3.19
C LEU A 76 -20.09 12.01 -2.52
N SER A 77 -20.75 11.04 -3.15
CA SER A 77 -21.69 10.13 -2.51
C SER A 77 -21.03 8.77 -2.29
N PHE A 78 -21.42 8.07 -1.22
CA PHE A 78 -20.99 6.68 -0.98
C PHE A 78 -21.88 5.65 -1.68
N ALA A 79 -22.71 6.09 -2.63
CA ALA A 79 -23.50 5.20 -3.44
C ALA A 79 -22.61 4.47 -4.46
N PRO A 80 -22.82 3.17 -4.73
CA PRO A 80 -21.97 2.39 -5.65
C PRO A 80 -21.95 2.92 -7.09
N ASP A 81 -22.97 3.68 -7.48
CA ASP A 81 -23.16 4.31 -8.79
C ASP A 81 -22.56 5.73 -8.87
N ASP A 82 -21.95 6.22 -7.79
CA ASP A 82 -21.25 7.51 -7.80
C ASP A 82 -20.05 7.47 -8.75
N GLU A 83 -20.10 8.29 -9.80
CA GLU A 83 -19.08 8.33 -10.85
C GLU A 83 -17.70 8.75 -10.32
N VAL A 84 -17.65 9.58 -9.28
CA VAL A 84 -16.40 10.03 -8.66
C VAL A 84 -15.77 8.86 -7.91
N LEU A 85 -16.54 8.16 -7.08
CA LEU A 85 -16.07 7.00 -6.34
C LEU A 85 -15.59 5.89 -7.29
N ALA A 86 -16.46 5.48 -8.22
CA ALA A 86 -16.16 4.41 -9.17
C ALA A 86 -15.02 4.79 -10.11
N GLY A 87 -15.00 6.01 -10.63
CA GLY A 87 -13.96 6.50 -11.53
C GLY A 87 -12.58 6.51 -10.88
N ASN A 88 -12.49 6.96 -9.62
CA ASN A 88 -11.22 6.93 -8.88
C ASN A 88 -10.78 5.50 -8.54
N ALA A 89 -11.71 4.61 -8.15
CA ALA A 89 -11.41 3.21 -7.90
C ALA A 89 -10.86 2.50 -9.15
N VAL A 90 -11.54 2.66 -10.30
CA VAL A 90 -11.11 2.09 -11.59
C VAL A 90 -9.77 2.68 -12.02
N ALA A 91 -9.57 4.00 -11.86
CA ALA A 91 -8.29 4.64 -12.20
C ALA A 91 -7.13 4.08 -11.36
N THR A 92 -7.33 3.85 -10.06
CA THR A 92 -6.32 3.26 -9.18
C THR A 92 -5.94 1.84 -9.61
N VAL A 93 -6.94 1.00 -9.93
CA VAL A 93 -6.69 -0.36 -10.44
C VAL A 93 -6.03 -0.32 -11.82
N ALA A 94 -6.49 0.54 -12.74
CA ALA A 94 -5.86 0.68 -14.05
C ALA A 94 -4.40 1.12 -13.95
N LEU A 95 -4.09 2.02 -13.01
CA LEU A 95 -2.72 2.47 -12.74
C LEU A 95 -1.83 1.34 -12.21
N SER A 96 -2.36 0.38 -11.46
CA SER A 96 -1.57 -0.75 -10.98
C SER A 96 -1.05 -1.63 -12.12
N PHE A 97 -1.84 -1.78 -13.20
CA PHE A 97 -1.44 -2.53 -14.40
C PHE A 97 -0.36 -1.85 -15.24
N THR A 98 0.05 -0.62 -14.91
CA THR A 98 1.17 0.05 -15.57
C THR A 98 2.37 0.20 -14.63
N VAL A 99 2.13 0.60 -13.38
CA VAL A 99 3.19 0.88 -12.41
C VAL A 99 3.88 -0.40 -11.94
N PHE A 100 3.14 -1.46 -11.58
CA PHE A 100 3.76 -2.67 -11.05
C PHE A 100 4.58 -3.48 -12.07
N PRO A 101 4.16 -3.62 -13.35
CA PRO A 101 5.04 -4.18 -14.37
C PRO A 101 6.32 -3.36 -14.56
N ALA A 102 6.23 -2.02 -14.52
CA ALA A 102 7.41 -1.15 -14.60
C ALA A 102 8.34 -1.35 -13.40
N VAL A 103 7.79 -1.49 -12.20
CA VAL A 103 8.53 -1.85 -10.98
C VAL A 103 9.21 -3.21 -11.13
N GLY A 104 8.50 -4.23 -11.64
CA GLY A 104 9.05 -5.56 -11.91
C GLY A 104 10.19 -5.54 -12.92
N ALA A 105 10.03 -4.82 -14.03
CA ALA A 105 11.08 -4.63 -15.02
C ALA A 105 12.32 -3.94 -14.41
N GLY A 106 12.09 -2.90 -13.59
CA GLY A 106 13.16 -2.19 -12.89
C GLY A 106 13.90 -3.07 -11.87
N ALA A 107 13.17 -3.87 -11.10
CA ALA A 107 13.75 -4.81 -10.14
C ALA A 107 14.59 -5.89 -10.82
N TRP A 108 14.09 -6.45 -11.94
CA TRP A 108 14.85 -7.41 -12.74
C TRP A 108 16.11 -6.78 -13.35
N ALA A 109 15.98 -5.58 -13.94
CA ALA A 109 17.11 -4.88 -14.54
C ALA A 109 18.19 -4.54 -13.49
N LEU A 110 17.80 -4.06 -12.31
CA LEU A 110 18.74 -3.80 -11.22
C LEU A 110 19.41 -5.09 -10.74
N SER A 111 18.63 -6.17 -10.60
CA SER A 111 19.18 -7.49 -10.25
C SER A 111 20.18 -7.96 -11.29
N ALA A 112 19.96 -7.71 -12.58
CA ALA A 112 20.88 -8.08 -13.66
C ALA A 112 22.18 -7.26 -13.70
N LEU A 113 22.15 -6.04 -13.15
CA LEU A 113 23.32 -5.17 -13.07
C LEU A 113 24.19 -5.42 -11.83
N VAL A 114 23.57 -5.81 -10.72
CA VAL A 114 24.23 -5.90 -9.40
C VAL A 114 24.50 -7.34 -8.98
N ALA A 115 23.72 -8.30 -9.47
CA ALA A 115 23.78 -9.71 -9.09
C ALA A 115 23.55 -10.63 -10.30
N GLU A 116 23.63 -11.94 -10.09
CA GLU A 116 23.21 -12.91 -11.09
C GLU A 116 21.68 -13.03 -11.12
N THR A 117 21.09 -13.00 -12.32
CA THR A 117 19.65 -13.20 -12.49
C THR A 117 19.30 -14.67 -12.37
N GLN A 118 18.70 -15.06 -11.25
CA GLN A 118 18.19 -16.43 -11.07
C GLN A 118 16.75 -16.62 -11.59
N LEU A 119 15.95 -15.56 -11.61
CA LEU A 119 14.58 -15.58 -12.13
C LEU A 119 14.51 -14.96 -13.52
N ALA A 120 13.69 -15.58 -14.39
CA ALA A 120 13.36 -15.03 -15.69
C ALA A 120 12.57 -13.73 -15.54
N LEU A 121 12.78 -12.77 -16.47
CA LEU A 121 12.05 -11.50 -16.50
C LEU A 121 10.53 -11.71 -16.46
N ALA A 122 10.02 -12.70 -17.22
CA ALA A 122 8.60 -13.03 -17.25
C ALA A 122 8.04 -13.40 -15.87
N THR A 123 8.81 -14.15 -15.06
CA THR A 123 8.41 -14.53 -13.70
C THR A 123 8.35 -13.32 -12.78
N VAL A 124 9.37 -12.45 -12.82
CA VAL A 124 9.40 -11.23 -11.99
C VAL A 124 8.27 -10.27 -12.38
N LEU A 125 8.00 -10.12 -13.68
CA LEU A 125 6.88 -9.32 -14.18
C LEU A 125 5.54 -9.90 -13.74
N LEU A 126 5.36 -11.23 -13.80
CA LEU A 126 4.14 -11.88 -13.36
C LEU A 126 3.91 -11.68 -11.86
N VAL A 127 4.95 -11.89 -11.04
CA VAL A 127 4.88 -11.67 -9.58
C VAL A 127 4.53 -10.22 -9.26
N ALA A 128 5.23 -9.26 -9.86
CA ALA A 128 4.98 -7.84 -9.60
C ALA A 128 3.57 -7.42 -10.03
N THR A 129 3.13 -7.83 -11.22
CA THR A 129 1.82 -7.46 -11.77
C THR A 129 0.68 -8.12 -10.99
N ALA A 130 0.78 -9.40 -10.67
CA ALA A 130 -0.25 -10.11 -9.91
C ALA A 130 -0.36 -9.58 -8.49
N SER A 131 0.77 -9.39 -7.79
CA SER A 131 0.79 -8.80 -6.45
C SER A 131 0.22 -7.37 -6.48
N GLY A 132 0.65 -6.58 -7.45
CA GLY A 132 0.20 -5.21 -7.64
C GLY A 132 -1.30 -5.07 -7.92
N ALA A 133 -1.86 -5.94 -8.75
CA ALA A 133 -3.28 -5.94 -9.05
C ALA A 133 -4.11 -6.29 -7.81
N ILE A 134 -3.71 -7.32 -7.06
CA ILE A 134 -4.39 -7.71 -5.81
C ILE A 134 -4.29 -6.57 -4.78
N LEU A 135 -3.09 -6.00 -4.60
CA LEU A 135 -2.86 -4.90 -3.67
C LEU A 135 -3.63 -3.63 -4.04
N ALA A 136 -3.78 -3.31 -5.33
CA ALA A 136 -4.57 -2.17 -5.75
C ALA A 136 -6.06 -2.34 -5.42
N VAL A 137 -6.62 -3.53 -5.63
CA VAL A 137 -8.02 -3.83 -5.24
C VAL A 137 -8.19 -3.73 -3.72
N LEU A 138 -7.24 -4.28 -2.96
CA LEU A 138 -7.27 -4.19 -1.50
C LEU A 138 -7.13 -2.74 -1.01
N ALA A 139 -6.21 -1.97 -1.60
CA ALA A 139 -6.03 -0.55 -1.28
C ALA A 139 -7.31 0.25 -1.56
N VAL A 140 -7.97 0.02 -2.71
CA VAL A 140 -9.28 0.62 -3.01
C VAL A 140 -10.31 0.28 -1.94
N LEU A 141 -10.44 -1.00 -1.60
CA LEU A 141 -11.40 -1.44 -0.58
C LEU A 141 -11.14 -0.77 0.77
N VAL A 142 -9.89 -0.82 1.24
CA VAL A 142 -9.48 -0.25 2.53
C VAL A 142 -9.71 1.26 2.54
N THR A 143 -9.32 1.97 1.49
CA THR A 143 -9.53 3.42 1.39
C THR A 143 -11.01 3.77 1.44
N ILE A 144 -11.86 3.10 0.67
CA ILE A 144 -13.31 3.40 0.66
C ILE A 144 -13.93 3.14 2.03
N VAL A 145 -13.62 2.01 2.66
CA VAL A 145 -14.14 1.65 3.98
C VAL A 145 -13.67 2.64 5.04
N ALA A 146 -12.39 3.00 5.03
CA ALA A 146 -11.81 3.95 5.98
C ALA A 146 -12.36 5.37 5.78
N THR A 147 -12.51 5.85 4.54
CA THR A 147 -13.12 7.15 4.24
C THR A 147 -14.58 7.20 4.70
N TYR A 148 -15.35 6.13 4.45
CA TYR A 148 -16.74 6.04 4.92
C TYR A 148 -16.83 6.04 6.45
N ALA A 149 -15.95 5.30 7.12
CA ALA A 149 -15.89 5.29 8.58
C ALA A 149 -15.54 6.68 9.13
N ALA A 150 -14.50 7.34 8.58
CA ALA A 150 -14.11 8.69 8.99
C ALA A 150 -15.28 9.67 8.84
N TYR A 151 -15.99 9.64 7.70
CA TYR A 151 -17.19 10.43 7.49
C TYR A 151 -18.28 10.16 8.54
N ARG A 152 -18.56 8.88 8.83
CA ARG A 152 -19.59 8.49 9.80
C ARG A 152 -19.28 8.95 11.22
N PHE A 153 -18.01 8.99 11.60
CA PHE A 153 -17.54 9.43 12.91
C PHE A 153 -17.25 10.94 12.97
N GLY A 154 -17.42 11.68 11.87
CA GLY A 154 -17.11 13.11 11.81
C GLY A 154 -15.61 13.41 11.96
N LEU A 155 -14.76 12.46 11.61
CA LEU A 155 -13.30 12.60 11.58
C LEU A 155 -12.87 13.13 10.22
N ASP A 156 -11.77 13.89 10.20
CA ASP A 156 -11.14 14.30 8.94
C ASP A 156 -10.52 13.08 8.26
N PRO A 157 -10.94 12.72 7.03
CA PRO A 157 -10.32 11.62 6.30
C PRO A 157 -8.83 11.79 6.06
N ASP A 158 -8.31 13.02 5.96
CA ASP A 158 -6.88 13.27 5.74
C ASP A 158 -6.03 12.88 6.96
N ASP A 159 -6.58 13.03 8.16
CA ASP A 159 -5.91 12.69 9.42
C ASP A 159 -5.93 11.18 9.74
N VAL A 160 -6.91 10.44 9.20
CA VAL A 160 -7.17 9.05 9.59
C VAL A 160 -6.96 8.06 8.46
N VAL A 161 -7.45 8.36 7.25
CA VAL A 161 -7.49 7.38 6.15
C VAL A 161 -6.11 7.11 5.60
N ILE A 162 -5.30 8.15 5.37
CA ILE A 162 -3.95 7.98 4.83
C ILE A 162 -3.11 7.08 5.75
N PRO A 163 -3.00 7.35 7.07
CA PRO A 163 -2.28 6.46 7.99
C PRO A 163 -2.85 5.03 8.02
N VAL A 164 -4.17 4.86 7.99
CA VAL A 164 -4.78 3.52 7.99
C VAL A 164 -4.38 2.76 6.74
N VAL A 165 -4.49 3.39 5.57
CA VAL A 165 -4.24 2.75 4.28
C VAL A 165 -2.78 2.37 4.11
N THR A 166 -1.83 3.21 4.53
CA THR A 166 -0.40 2.87 4.44
C THR A 166 -0.05 1.68 5.31
N ASN A 167 -0.41 1.70 6.60
CA ASN A 167 -0.10 0.61 7.52
C ASN A 167 -0.77 -0.72 7.11
N VAL A 168 -2.02 -0.66 6.65
CA VAL A 168 -2.71 -1.85 6.14
C VAL A 168 -2.04 -2.36 4.87
N SER A 169 -1.61 -1.47 3.97
CA SER A 169 -0.87 -1.83 2.76
C SER A 169 0.51 -2.41 3.07
N ASP A 170 1.15 -2.04 4.17
CA ASP A 170 2.42 -2.61 4.60
C ASP A 170 2.28 -4.07 5.05
N VAL A 171 1.23 -4.37 5.81
CA VAL A 171 0.92 -5.75 6.22
C VAL A 171 0.44 -6.58 5.04
N LEU A 172 -0.54 -6.08 4.28
CA LEU A 172 -1.09 -6.80 3.12
C LEU A 172 -0.05 -6.94 2.01
N GLY A 173 0.82 -5.95 1.84
CA GLY A 173 1.90 -5.94 0.85
C GLY A 173 2.84 -7.12 1.01
N VAL A 174 3.32 -7.37 2.23
CA VAL A 174 4.17 -8.53 2.53
C VAL A 174 3.39 -9.84 2.29
N VAL A 175 2.18 -9.95 2.82
CA VAL A 175 1.38 -11.19 2.74
C VAL A 175 1.03 -11.55 1.29
N VAL A 176 0.57 -10.58 0.50
CA VAL A 176 0.17 -10.79 -0.90
C VAL A 176 1.38 -11.11 -1.76
N LEU A 177 2.48 -10.35 -1.62
CA LEU A 177 3.70 -10.61 -2.38
C LEU A 177 4.21 -12.03 -2.09
N PHE A 178 4.27 -12.41 -0.81
CA PHE A 178 4.66 -13.75 -0.40
C PHE A 178 3.75 -14.83 -1.01
N ALA A 179 2.43 -14.67 -0.88
CA ALA A 179 1.47 -15.63 -1.41
C ALA A 179 1.60 -15.80 -2.93
N VAL A 180 1.79 -14.70 -3.68
CA VAL A 180 1.99 -14.75 -5.14
C VAL A 180 3.30 -15.45 -5.48
N VAL A 181 4.39 -15.15 -4.77
CA VAL A 181 5.67 -15.81 -5.01
C VAL A 181 5.57 -17.33 -4.80
N GLN A 182 4.95 -17.80 -3.72
CA GLN A 182 4.78 -19.23 -3.45
C GLN A 182 3.99 -19.98 -4.53
N ILE A 183 3.13 -19.29 -5.27
CA ILE A 183 2.34 -19.90 -6.34
C ILE A 183 3.13 -19.93 -7.66
N VAL A 184 3.99 -18.94 -7.88
CA VAL A 184 4.63 -18.69 -9.18
C VAL A 184 6.07 -19.23 -9.26
N VAL A 185 6.78 -19.31 -8.13
CA VAL A 185 8.19 -19.71 -8.00
C VAL A 185 8.29 -21.00 -7.21
#